data_AF-A0A959A8S3-F1
#
_entry.id   AF-A0A959A8S3-F1
#
_cell.length_a   1.000
_cell.length_b   1.000
_cell.length_c   1.000
_cell.angle_alpha   90.00
_cell.angle_beta   90.00
_cell.angle_gamma   90.00
#
_symmetry.space_group_name_H-M   'P 1'
#
loop_
_entity.id
_entity.type
_entity.pdbx_description
1 polymer ?
#
loop_
_entity_poly.entity_id
_entity_poly.type
_entity_poly.pdbx_seq_one_letter_code
_entity_poly.pdbx_strand_id
1 'polypeptide(L)'
;MTFEPPTVVYKRPQIETFIAFLQSKGWTLEDKTNSFCSLRAPDNNGEKQNFTYRIPANENSRTFDELAHLAVETFADIYDIPLQDLFDLLSLSLADIQKDVERQPRLLKMKKAILANAS
;
A
#
# COMPACT_ATOMS: atom_id res chain seq x y z
N MET A 1 11.25 -17.50 -28.52
CA MET A 1 10.56 -17.46 -27.22
C MET A 1 10.10 -16.03 -27.02
N THR A 2 8.82 -15.76 -27.25
CA THR A 2 8.20 -14.49 -26.90
C THR A 2 8.08 -14.50 -25.37
N PHE A 3 8.88 -13.69 -24.69
CA PHE A 3 8.64 -13.40 -23.27
C PHE A 3 7.41 -12.50 -23.23
N GLU A 4 6.24 -13.08 -22.96
CA GLU A 4 5.10 -12.26 -22.53
C GLU A 4 5.47 -11.71 -21.15
N PRO A 5 5.50 -10.38 -20.97
CA PRO A 5 5.74 -9.81 -19.65
C PRO A 5 4.65 -10.32 -18.69
N PRO A 6 4.99 -10.59 -17.42
CA PRO A 6 3.99 -10.99 -16.44
C PRO A 6 2.88 -9.95 -16.43
N THR A 7 1.66 -10.40 -16.74
CA THR A 7 0.49 -9.52 -16.77
C THR A 7 0.19 -9.11 -15.33
N VAL A 8 0.33 -7.82 -15.03
CA VAL A 8 -0.06 -7.27 -13.72
C VAL A 8 -1.56 -7.44 -13.59
N VAL A 9 -1.99 -8.19 -12.58
CA VAL A 9 -3.42 -8.36 -12.27
C VAL A 9 -3.83 -7.16 -11.43
N TYR A 10 -4.56 -6.23 -12.04
CA TYR A 10 -5.08 -5.07 -11.32
C TYR A 10 -6.07 -5.52 -10.23
N LYS A 11 -5.69 -5.28 -8.98
CA LYS A 11 -6.56 -5.39 -7.82
C LYS A 11 -6.81 -3.99 -7.28
N ARG A 12 -8.08 -3.61 -7.20
CA ARG A 12 -8.51 -2.26 -6.82
C ARG A 12 -8.00 -1.92 -5.41
N PRO A 13 -7.18 -0.87 -5.25
CA PRO A 13 -6.76 -0.38 -3.94
C PRO A 13 -7.93 0.12 -3.10
N GLN A 14 -7.87 -0.07 -1.78
CA GLN A 14 -8.76 0.58 -0.82
C GLN A 14 -8.14 1.90 -0.34
N ILE A 15 -8.92 2.98 -0.27
CA ILE A 15 -8.46 4.31 0.15
C ILE A 15 -7.79 4.25 1.51
N GLU A 16 -8.40 3.58 2.48
CA GLU A 16 -7.88 3.53 3.85
C GLU A 16 -6.53 2.83 3.92
N THR A 17 -6.38 1.72 3.21
CA THR A 17 -5.13 0.98 3.10
C THR A 17 -4.06 1.77 2.35
N PHE A 18 -4.46 2.47 1.30
CA PHE A 18 -3.59 3.36 0.54
C PHE A 18 -3.05 4.52 1.40
N ILE A 19 -3.93 5.19 2.15
CA ILE A 19 -3.56 6.25 3.09
C ILE A 19 -2.63 5.71 4.17
N ALA A 20 -2.95 4.55 4.76
CA ALA A 20 -2.13 3.93 5.79
C ALA A 20 -0.74 3.55 5.27
N PHE A 21 -0.64 3.03 4.04
CA PHE A 21 0.62 2.75 3.38
C PHE A 21 1.47 4.02 3.24
N LEU A 22 0.90 5.11 2.73
CA LEU A 22 1.63 6.38 2.59
C LEU A 22 2.08 6.95 3.95
N GLN A 23 1.21 6.89 4.96
CA GLN A 23 1.57 7.30 6.33
C GLN A 23 2.72 6.46 6.89
N SER A 24 2.78 5.16 6.61
CA SER A 24 3.91 4.29 7.00
C SER A 24 5.24 4.70 6.35
N LYS A 25 5.19 5.39 5.20
CA LYS A 25 6.34 5.95 4.49
C LYS A 25 6.64 7.40 4.88
N GLY A 26 5.98 7.93 5.90
CA GLY A 26 6.19 9.29 6.42
C GLY A 26 5.34 10.39 5.78
N TRP A 27 4.38 10.04 4.92
CA TRP A 27 3.45 11.03 4.38
C TRP A 27 2.48 11.50 5.47
N THR A 28 2.13 12.78 5.43
CA THR A 28 1.20 13.38 6.40
C THR A 28 -0.14 13.67 5.74
N LEU A 29 -1.23 13.15 6.29
CA LEU A 29 -2.58 13.54 5.85
C LEU A 29 -2.85 14.98 6.30
N GLU A 30 -2.99 15.90 5.35
CA GLU A 30 -3.23 17.33 5.63
C GLU A 30 -4.71 17.66 5.68
N ASP A 31 -5.49 17.11 4.75
CA ASP A 31 -6.89 17.45 4.59
C ASP A 31 -7.70 16.26 4.08
N LYS A 32 -8.93 16.13 4.59
CA LYS A 32 -9.90 15.12 4.15
C LYS A 32 -11.24 15.81 3.90
N THR A 33 -11.54 16.07 2.63
CA THR A 33 -12.83 16.55 2.18
C THR A 33 -13.69 15.40 1.67
N ASN A 34 -14.99 15.67 1.45
CA ASN A 34 -15.90 14.70 0.81
C ASN A 34 -15.46 14.28 -0.61
N SER A 35 -14.59 15.07 -1.25
CA SER A 35 -14.16 14.83 -2.63
C SER A 35 -12.74 14.27 -2.71
N PHE A 36 -11.84 14.67 -1.81
CA PHE A 36 -10.42 14.31 -1.85
C PHE A 36 -9.79 14.16 -0.47
N CYS A 37 -8.81 13.26 -0.38
CA CYS A 37 -7.82 13.17 0.69
C CYS A 37 -6.48 13.72 0.18
N SER A 38 -5.90 14.69 0.88
CA SER A 38 -4.63 15.32 0.53
C SER A 38 -3.53 14.86 1.48
N LEU A 39 -2.45 14.29 0.93
CA LEU A 39 -1.29 13.85 1.69
C LEU A 39 -0.04 14.60 1.25
N ARG A 40 0.71 15.15 2.21
CA ARG A 40 2.00 15.80 2.00
C ARG A 40 3.12 14.78 2.04
N ALA A 41 4.04 14.88 1.08
CA ALA A 41 5.25 14.06 1.07
C ALA A 41 6.13 14.32 2.31
N PRO A 42 6.89 13.33 2.79
CA PRO A 42 7.88 13.53 3.84
C PRO A 42 8.99 14.48 3.38
N ASP A 43 9.50 15.27 4.33
CA ASP A 43 10.67 16.13 4.10
C ASP A 43 11.90 15.24 3.85
N ASN A 44 12.56 15.38 2.70
CA ASN A 44 13.77 14.61 2.38
C ASN A 44 15.00 15.49 2.62
N ASN A 45 15.92 15.04 3.47
CA ASN A 45 17.19 15.74 3.77
C ASN A 45 17.05 17.22 4.15
N GLY A 46 15.97 17.59 4.84
CA GLY A 46 15.73 18.98 5.28
C GLY A 46 15.21 19.92 4.20
N GLU A 47 15.01 19.45 2.97
CA GLU A 47 14.26 20.18 1.96
C GLU A 47 12.77 19.91 2.14
N LYS A 48 12.00 20.99 2.34
CA LYS A 48 10.53 20.91 2.36
C LYS A 48 10.05 20.48 0.99
N GLN A 49 9.58 19.24 0.88
CA GLN A 49 8.85 18.82 -0.30
C GLN A 49 7.46 19.45 -0.23
N ASN A 50 7.26 20.56 -0.96
CA ASN A 50 5.95 21.20 -1.13
C ASN A 50 5.06 20.44 -2.13
N PHE A 51 5.15 19.11 -2.13
CA PHE A 51 4.35 18.25 -2.98
C PHE A 51 3.24 17.61 -2.14
N THR A 52 2.00 17.84 -2.57
CA THR A 52 0.80 17.24 -1.98
C THR A 52 0.17 16.33 -3.02
N TYR A 53 0.01 15.05 -2.67
CA TYR A 53 -0.73 14.09 -3.46
C TYR A 53 -2.20 14.11 -3.08
N ARG A 54 -3.11 14.08 -4.07
CA ARG A 54 -4.56 14.10 -3.85
C ARG A 54 -5.18 12.81 -4.36
N ILE A 55 -5.89 12.13 -3.48
CA ILE A 55 -6.63 10.89 -3.77
C ILE A 55 -8.11 11.21 -3.71
N PRO A 56 -8.95 10.82 -4.69
CA PRO A 56 -10.39 10.95 -4.54
C PRO A 56 -10.88 10.25 -3.28
N ALA A 57 -11.75 10.90 -2.50
CA ALA A 57 -12.33 10.32 -1.29
C ALA A 57 -13.45 9.30 -1.58
N ASN A 58 -13.80 9.11 -2.85
CA ASN A 58 -14.84 8.18 -3.29
C ASN A 58 -14.24 7.07 -4.17
N GLU A 59 -14.19 5.88 -3.58
CA GLU A 59 -13.71 4.65 -4.23
C GLU A 59 -14.53 4.29 -5.46
N ASN A 60 -15.82 4.65 -5.53
CA ASN A 60 -16.71 4.25 -6.63
C ASN A 60 -16.57 5.11 -7.90
N SER A 61 -15.67 6.10 -7.91
CA SER A 61 -15.44 6.92 -9.08
C SER A 61 -14.44 6.26 -10.04
N ARG A 62 -14.70 6.30 -11.35
CA ARG A 62 -13.72 5.87 -12.37
C ARG A 62 -12.39 6.63 -12.25
N THR A 63 -12.48 7.90 -11.86
CA THR A 63 -11.32 8.75 -11.56
C THR A 63 -10.46 8.18 -10.42
N PHE A 64 -11.06 7.52 -9.44
CA PHE A 64 -10.30 6.84 -8.39
C PHE A 64 -9.48 5.67 -8.95
N ASP A 65 -10.06 4.82 -9.78
CA ASP A 65 -9.32 3.68 -10.34
C ASP A 65 -8.12 4.11 -11.19
N GLU A 66 -8.32 5.07 -12.08
CA GLU A 66 -7.25 5.58 -12.96
C GLU A 66 -6.13 6.26 -12.14
N LEU A 67 -6.50 7.10 -11.16
CA LEU A 67 -5.51 7.77 -10.32
C LEU A 67 -4.82 6.80 -9.36
N ALA A 68 -5.55 5.88 -8.73
CA ALA A 68 -4.98 4.90 -7.83
C ALA A 68 -4.00 3.99 -8.57
N HIS A 69 -4.32 3.55 -9.78
CA HIS A 69 -3.40 2.76 -10.61
C HIS A 69 -2.07 3.48 -10.83
N LEU A 70 -2.12 4.72 -11.34
CA LEU A 70 -0.93 5.53 -11.59
C LEU A 70 -0.15 5.81 -10.29
N ALA A 71 -0.86 6.00 -9.19
CA ALA A 71 -0.25 6.18 -7.87
C ALA A 71 0.53 4.94 -7.43
N VAL A 72 -0.09 3.76 -7.55
CA VAL A 72 0.54 2.48 -7.19
C VAL A 72 1.78 2.25 -8.05
N GLU A 73 1.73 2.48 -9.35
CA GLU A 73 2.90 2.39 -10.24
C GLU A 73 4.02 3.34 -9.80
N THR A 74 3.68 4.59 -9.51
CA THR A 74 4.64 5.60 -9.08
C THR A 74 5.29 5.22 -7.74
N PHE A 75 4.50 4.75 -6.77
CA PHE A 75 5.02 4.39 -5.45
C PHE A 75 5.75 3.04 -5.44
N ALA A 76 5.38 2.12 -6.32
CA ALA A 76 6.15 0.89 -6.54
C ALA A 76 7.57 1.22 -6.97
N ASP A 77 7.72 2.14 -7.92
CA ASP A 77 9.03 2.61 -8.39
C ASP A 77 9.80 3.38 -7.31
N ILE A 78 9.16 4.38 -6.67
CA ILE A 78 9.81 5.21 -5.63
C ILE A 78 10.33 4.37 -4.45
N TYR A 79 9.59 3.35 -4.03
CA TYR A 79 9.92 2.56 -2.85
C TYR A 79 10.57 1.21 -3.18
N ASP A 80 10.88 0.94 -4.45
CA ASP A 80 11.46 -0.31 -4.93
C ASP A 80 10.64 -1.54 -4.44
N ILE A 81 9.32 -1.46 -4.62
CA ILE A 81 8.37 -2.52 -4.24
C ILE A 81 7.85 -3.17 -5.52
N PRO A 82 7.81 -4.51 -5.64
CA PRO A 82 7.19 -5.17 -6.77
C PRO A 82 5.74 -4.71 -6.96
N LEU A 83 5.42 -4.26 -8.18
CA LEU A 83 4.12 -3.64 -8.47
C LEU A 83 2.93 -4.53 -8.10
N GLN A 84 3.03 -5.83 -8.37
CA GLN A 84 1.98 -6.80 -8.03
C GLN A 84 1.79 -6.93 -6.51
N ASP A 85 2.88 -6.96 -5.74
CA ASP A 85 2.82 -7.08 -4.29
C ASP A 85 2.17 -5.83 -3.67
N LEU A 86 2.43 -4.65 -4.25
CA LEU A 86 1.82 -3.41 -3.81
C LEU A 86 0.32 -3.37 -4.14
N PHE A 87 -0.11 -3.79 -5.34
CA PHE A 87 -1.54 -3.94 -5.65
C PHE A 87 -2.22 -4.94 -4.72
N ASP A 88 -1.58 -6.08 -4.46
CA ASP A 88 -2.10 -7.11 -3.57
C ASP A 88 -2.31 -6.56 -2.16
N LEU A 89 -1.28 -5.91 -1.59
CA LEU A 89 -1.35 -5.29 -0.28
C LEU A 89 -2.45 -4.21 -0.20
N LEU A 90 -2.47 -3.30 -1.17
CA LEU A 90 -3.37 -2.15 -1.14
C LEU A 90 -4.83 -2.52 -1.41
N SER A 91 -5.08 -3.68 -2.03
CA SER A 91 -6.43 -4.21 -2.24
C SER A 91 -7.08 -4.81 -1.00
N LEU A 92 -6.28 -5.14 0.02
CA LEU A 92 -6.78 -5.67 1.29
C LEU A 92 -7.38 -4.55 2.14
N SER A 93 -8.36 -4.91 2.97
CA SER A 93 -8.83 -4.01 4.01
C SER A 93 -7.84 -3.94 5.17
N LEU A 94 -7.83 -2.83 5.91
CA LEU A 94 -7.03 -2.71 7.14
C LEU A 94 -7.33 -3.84 8.12
N ALA A 95 -8.59 -4.29 8.20
CA ALA A 95 -9.00 -5.40 9.06
C ALA A 95 -8.42 -6.74 8.59
N ASP A 96 -8.30 -6.98 7.29
CA ASP A 96 -7.70 -8.20 6.75
C ASP A 96 -6.19 -8.21 6.93
N ILE A 97 -5.53 -7.06 6.73
CA ILE A 97 -4.10 -6.89 7.02
C ILE A 97 -3.84 -7.15 8.51
N GLN A 98 -4.66 -6.58 9.40
CA GLN A 98 -4.52 -6.80 10.85
C GLN A 98 -4.69 -8.28 11.20
N LYS A 99 -5.71 -8.97 10.65
CA LYS A 99 -5.90 -10.41 10.86
C LYS A 99 -4.72 -11.23 10.34
N ASP A 100 -4.12 -10.85 9.22
CA ASP A 100 -2.95 -11.55 8.68
C ASP A 100 -1.74 -11.39 9.61
N VAL A 101 -1.46 -10.15 10.05
CA VAL A 101 -0.43 -9.84 11.04
C VAL A 101 -0.66 -10.59 12.36
N GLU A 102 -1.91 -10.73 12.82
CA GLU A 102 -2.25 -11.49 14.03
C GLU A 102 -2.14 -13.02 13.85
N ARG A 103 -2.25 -13.53 12.62
CA ARG A 103 -2.09 -14.95 12.29
C ARG A 103 -0.61 -15.37 12.19
N GLN A 104 0.27 -14.48 11.74
CA GLN A 104 1.70 -14.77 11.60
C GLN A 104 2.51 -15.00 12.92
N PRO A 105 2.19 -14.45 14.11
CA PRO A 105 2.91 -14.76 15.35
C PRO A 105 2.67 -16.20 15.84
N ARG A 106 1.54 -16.83 15.50
CA ARG A 106 1.28 -18.24 15.81
C ARG A 106 2.12 -19.20 14.98
N LEU A 107 2.35 -18.88 13.70
CA LEU A 107 3.23 -19.67 12.82
C LEU A 107 4.69 -19.60 13.28
N LEU A 108 5.15 -18.45 13.78
CA LEU A 108 6.49 -18.31 14.36
C LEU A 108 6.66 -19.15 15.63
N LYS A 109 5.63 -19.20 16.51
CA LYS A 109 5.63 -20.05 17.72
C LYS A 109 5.59 -21.54 17.38
N MET A 110 4.78 -21.97 16.40
CA MET A 110 4.72 -23.37 15.96
C MET A 110 6.02 -23.81 15.27
N LYS A 111 6.62 -22.97 14.42
CA LYS A 111 7.93 -23.26 13.81
C LYS A 111 9.04 -23.37 14.85
N LYS A 112 9.06 -22.50 15.87
CA LYS A 112 9.99 -22.59 17.01
C LYS A 112 9.76 -23.85 17.86
N ALA A 113 8.50 -24.24 18.11
CA ALA A 113 8.18 -25.46 18.86
C ALA A 113 8.55 -26.74 18.09
N ILE A 114 8.38 -26.75 16.77
CA ILE A 114 8.80 -27.86 15.90
C ILE A 114 10.34 -27.96 15.87
N LEU A 115 11.07 -26.84 15.79
CA LEU A 115 12.53 -26.83 15.87
C LEU A 115 13.07 -27.25 17.24
N ALA A 116 12.40 -26.88 18.33
CA ALA A 116 12.80 -27.23 19.69
C ALA A 116 12.59 -28.72 20.04
N ASN A 117 11.63 -29.38 19.38
CA ASN A 117 11.34 -30.81 19.57
C ASN A 117 11.99 -31.71 18.49
N ALA A 118 12.72 -31.11 17.54
CA ALA A 118 13.50 -31.83 16.53
C ALA A 118 14.98 -32.02 16.96
N SER A 119 15.30 -31.74 18.23
CA SER A 119 16.60 -32.01 18.87
C SER A 119 16.47 -33.12 19.91
#